data_AF-A0A1E4S9Q8-F1
#
_entry.id   AF-A0A1E4S9Q8-F1
#
_cell.length_a   1.000
_cell.length_b   1.000
_cell.length_c   1.000
_cell.angle_alpha   90.00
_cell.angle_beta   90.00
_cell.angle_gamma   90.00
#
_symmetry.space_group_name_H-M   'P 1'
#
loop_
_entity.id
_entity.type
_entity.pdbx_description
1 polymer ?
#
loop_
_entity_poly.entity_id
_entity_poly.type
_entity_poly.pdbx_seq_one_letter_code
_entity_poly.pdbx_strand_id
1 'polypeptide(L)'
;MPLLEEVSDAEDIDNLDMDLAEFDPSLSTPLAPKLEKTIVRSQDLEEEEEARKREQLFPTDDGFDDGAFTAADATKPLPDDVQETLRTLQILYPCYFDKNRSRQEGRRVSKELAVENPLAQTVQEACNSLHLITMHEATKTHPQDWGNPGRIRVLIKEDGKPASVLVDNKRHLMNQVAKYLKSHETTLEASKKTVLVPELRKITPQEIPVPKGLKMNKIVPLHSPLQLNTDPMFKSIYE
;
A
#
# COMPACT_ATOMS: atom_id res chain seq x y z
N MET A 1 42.05 -1.64 -14.09
CA MET A 1 40.94 -2.36 -14.75
C MET A 1 40.82 -3.71 -14.08
N PRO A 2 39.66 -4.12 -13.56
CA PRO A 2 39.55 -5.45 -12.97
C PRO A 2 39.59 -6.51 -14.07
N LEU A 3 40.31 -7.60 -13.84
CA LEU A 3 40.38 -8.79 -14.70
C LEU A 3 39.21 -9.71 -14.33
N LEU A 4 38.45 -10.17 -15.34
CA LEU A 4 37.51 -11.28 -15.16
C LEU A 4 38.31 -12.59 -15.23
N GLU A 5 38.16 -13.44 -14.21
CA GLU A 5 38.52 -14.86 -14.28
C GLU A 5 37.36 -15.61 -14.93
N GLU A 6 37.66 -16.39 -15.98
CA GLU A 6 36.69 -17.27 -16.64
C GLU A 6 36.61 -18.58 -15.84
N VAL A 7 35.48 -18.81 -15.18
CA VAL A 7 35.18 -20.08 -14.50
C VAL A 7 34.61 -21.03 -15.55
N SER A 8 35.34 -22.10 -15.87
CA SER A 8 34.89 -23.17 -16.75
C SER A 8 34.21 -24.28 -15.94
N ASP A 9 32.90 -24.17 -15.70
CA ASP A 9 32.09 -25.21 -15.05
C ASP A 9 31.69 -26.30 -16.07
N ALA A 10 32.65 -27.09 -16.54
CA ALA A 10 32.43 -28.09 -17.59
C ALA A 10 32.77 -29.54 -17.21
N GLU A 11 32.94 -29.87 -15.92
CA GLU A 11 33.11 -31.26 -15.47
C GLU A 11 32.47 -31.43 -14.08
N ASP A 12 31.22 -31.89 -14.04
CA ASP A 12 30.61 -32.66 -12.92
C ASP A 12 29.12 -32.99 -13.23
N ILE A 13 28.85 -33.51 -14.43
CA ILE A 13 27.57 -34.14 -14.76
C ILE A 13 27.92 -35.54 -15.25
N ASP A 14 28.12 -36.47 -14.32
CA ASP A 14 27.96 -37.93 -14.51
C ASP A 14 28.35 -38.63 -13.20
N ASN A 15 27.41 -38.67 -12.25
CA ASN A 15 27.40 -39.64 -11.14
C ASN A 15 25.95 -39.80 -10.63
N LEU A 16 25.04 -40.14 -11.56
CA LEU A 16 23.67 -40.52 -11.23
C LEU A 16 23.45 -42.03 -11.39
N ASP A 17 24.36 -42.83 -10.86
CA ASP A 17 24.11 -44.25 -10.61
C ASP A 17 23.35 -44.38 -9.29
N MET A 18 22.01 -44.25 -9.36
CA MET A 18 21.13 -44.67 -8.27
C MET A 18 21.03 -46.20 -8.29
N ASP A 19 21.61 -46.85 -7.28
CA ASP A 19 21.48 -48.29 -7.04
C ASP A 19 20.00 -48.70 -6.92
N LEU A 20 19.56 -49.59 -7.80
CA LEU A 20 18.16 -50.04 -7.94
C LEU A 20 17.61 -50.89 -6.77
N ALA A 21 18.35 -51.01 -5.66
CA ALA A 21 18.11 -52.01 -4.62
C ALA A 21 17.58 -51.46 -3.28
N GLU A 22 17.24 -50.17 -3.18
CA GLU A 22 16.52 -49.59 -2.03
C GLU A 22 15.01 -49.47 -2.27
N PHE A 23 14.41 -50.48 -2.90
CA PHE A 23 12.96 -50.56 -3.02
C PHE A 23 12.37 -51.06 -1.69
N ASP A 24 11.87 -50.15 -0.86
CA ASP A 24 11.18 -50.45 0.39
C ASP A 24 9.90 -51.28 0.08
N PRO A 25 9.84 -52.57 0.46
CA PRO A 25 8.70 -53.43 0.17
C PRO A 25 7.43 -53.03 0.95
N SER A 26 7.52 -52.06 1.88
CA SER A 26 6.38 -51.49 2.59
C SER A 26 5.80 -50.23 1.95
N LEU A 27 6.40 -49.73 0.85
CA LEU A 27 5.94 -48.55 0.16
C LEU A 27 4.66 -48.85 -0.67
N SER A 28 3.50 -48.50 -0.13
CA SER A 28 2.23 -48.57 -0.86
C SER A 28 2.13 -47.36 -1.81
N THR A 29 2.46 -47.55 -3.08
CA THR A 29 2.22 -46.54 -4.10
C THR A 29 0.71 -46.45 -4.38
N PRO A 30 0.12 -45.25 -4.43
CA PRO A 30 -1.30 -45.11 -4.71
C PRO A 30 -1.59 -45.65 -6.11
N LEU A 31 -2.48 -46.64 -6.19
CA LEU A 31 -2.89 -47.28 -7.43
C LEU A 31 -3.49 -46.23 -8.36
N ALA A 32 -2.90 -46.03 -9.54
CA ALA A 32 -3.41 -45.08 -10.50
C ALA A 32 -4.89 -45.39 -10.83
N PRO A 33 -5.76 -44.37 -10.86
CA PRO A 33 -7.17 -44.58 -11.18
C PRO A 33 -7.31 -45.20 -12.56
N LYS A 34 -8.21 -46.17 -12.68
CA LYS A 34 -8.44 -46.91 -13.91
C LYS A 34 -8.97 -45.95 -14.96
N LEU A 35 -8.21 -45.74 -16.04
CA LEU A 35 -8.65 -44.94 -17.19
C LEU A 35 -9.78 -45.66 -17.91
N GLU A 36 -11.02 -45.29 -17.60
CA GLU A 36 -12.20 -45.72 -18.36
C GLU A 36 -12.21 -44.97 -19.69
N LYS A 37 -12.16 -45.71 -20.81
CA LYS A 37 -12.20 -45.12 -22.14
C LYS A 37 -13.63 -44.66 -22.42
N THR A 38 -13.90 -43.37 -22.28
CA THR A 38 -15.14 -42.75 -22.75
C THR A 38 -15.13 -42.69 -24.27
N ILE A 39 -16.00 -43.48 -24.91
CA ILE A 39 -16.19 -43.45 -26.36
C ILE A 39 -17.07 -42.26 -26.68
N VAL A 40 -16.45 -41.14 -27.06
CA VAL A 40 -17.16 -39.92 -27.50
C VAL A 40 -17.42 -40.03 -29.00
N ARG A 41 -18.68 -39.85 -29.44
CA ARG A 41 -19.01 -39.75 -30.87
C ARG A 41 -18.98 -38.29 -31.29
N SER A 42 -18.70 -38.04 -32.58
CA SER A 42 -18.64 -36.67 -33.12
C SER A 42 -19.95 -35.89 -32.95
N GLN A 43 -21.09 -36.59 -32.89
CA GLN A 43 -22.41 -35.99 -32.67
C GLN A 43 -22.58 -35.44 -31.24
N ASP A 44 -21.91 -36.03 -30.24
CA ASP A 44 -22.01 -35.60 -28.85
C ASP A 44 -21.19 -34.32 -28.58
N LEU A 45 -20.16 -34.06 -29.40
CA LEU A 45 -19.33 -32.85 -29.33
C LEU A 45 -20.04 -31.61 -29.89
N GLU A 46 -20.88 -31.79 -30.91
CA GLU A 46 -21.63 -30.69 -31.53
C GLU A 46 -22.72 -30.15 -30.60
N GLU A 47 -23.42 -31.02 -29.85
CA GLU A 47 -24.42 -30.59 -28.87
C GLU A 47 -23.79 -29.85 -27.67
N GLU A 48 -22.61 -30.25 -27.21
CA GLU A 48 -21.86 -29.51 -26.17
C GLU A 48 -21.36 -28.14 -26.68
N GLU A 49 -20.88 -28.05 -27.92
CA GLU A 49 -20.46 -26.77 -28.50
C GLU A 49 -21.64 -25.82 -28.71
N GLU A 50 -22.80 -26.32 -29.11
CA GLU A 50 -24.02 -25.53 -29.26
C GLU A 50 -24.59 -25.08 -27.90
N ALA A 51 -24.49 -25.92 -26.86
CA ALA A 51 -24.85 -25.54 -25.49
C ALA A 51 -23.92 -24.44 -24.95
N ARG A 52 -22.60 -24.56 -25.13
CA ARG A 52 -21.62 -23.53 -24.74
C ARG A 52 -21.82 -22.22 -25.49
N LYS A 53 -22.14 -22.28 -26.79
CA LYS A 53 -22.48 -21.07 -27.57
C LYS A 53 -23.76 -20.41 -27.08
N ARG A 54 -24.77 -21.19 -26.68
CA ARG A 54 -26.03 -20.68 -26.11
C ARG A 54 -25.83 -19.99 -24.76
N GLU A 55 -24.93 -20.49 -23.91
CA GLU A 55 -24.57 -19.83 -22.65
C GLU A 55 -23.82 -18.51 -22.86
N GLN A 56 -23.06 -18.35 -23.96
CA GLN A 56 -22.32 -17.12 -24.28
C GLN A 56 -23.17 -16.00 -24.89
N LEU A 57 -24.40 -16.27 -25.33
CA LEU A 57 -25.27 -15.31 -26.05
C LEU A 57 -26.20 -14.50 -25.15
N PHE A 58 -26.34 -14.90 -23.88
CA PHE A 58 -26.97 -14.07 -22.87
C PHE A 58 -25.85 -13.55 -21.96
N PRO A 59 -25.61 -12.23 -21.90
CA PRO A 59 -24.84 -11.69 -20.80
C PRO A 59 -25.63 -12.05 -19.55
N THR A 60 -25.16 -13.05 -18.80
CA THR A 60 -25.47 -13.12 -17.39
C THR A 60 -25.05 -11.76 -16.86
N ASP A 61 -26.01 -11.03 -16.29
CA ASP A 61 -25.75 -9.90 -15.41
C ASP A 61 -24.54 -10.31 -14.56
N ASP A 62 -23.37 -9.76 -14.91
CA ASP A 62 -22.13 -10.08 -14.22
C ASP A 62 -22.45 -9.75 -12.79
N GLY A 63 -22.58 -10.81 -11.99
CA GLY A 63 -22.91 -10.70 -10.59
C GLY A 63 -22.02 -9.60 -10.06
N PHE A 64 -22.64 -8.59 -9.49
CA PHE A 64 -21.96 -7.75 -8.52
C PHE A 64 -21.50 -8.73 -7.44
N ASP A 65 -20.30 -9.27 -7.66
CA ASP A 65 -19.60 -10.12 -6.73
C ASP A 65 -19.50 -9.25 -5.50
N ASP A 66 -20.25 -9.59 -4.46
CA ASP A 66 -19.99 -9.15 -3.10
C ASP A 66 -18.66 -9.81 -2.65
N GLY A 67 -17.61 -9.58 -3.46
CA GLY A 67 -16.29 -10.14 -3.36
C GLY A 67 -15.74 -9.64 -2.05
N ALA A 68 -15.94 -10.45 -1.01
CA ALA A 68 -15.38 -10.25 0.29
C ALA A 68 -13.87 -10.19 0.06
N PHE A 69 -13.32 -8.96 0.07
CA PHE A 69 -11.91 -8.69 -0.16
C PHE A 69 -11.09 -9.56 0.80
N THR A 70 -10.52 -10.64 0.28
CA THR A 70 -9.85 -11.62 1.13
C THR A 70 -8.50 -11.06 1.55
N ALA A 71 -7.99 -11.47 2.72
CA ALA A 71 -6.67 -11.05 3.18
C ALA A 71 -5.54 -11.42 2.17
N ALA A 72 -5.76 -12.44 1.32
CA ALA A 72 -4.85 -12.84 0.26
C ALA A 72 -4.79 -11.84 -0.91
N ASP A 73 -5.89 -11.13 -1.19
CA ASP A 73 -5.93 -10.09 -2.22
C ASP A 73 -5.22 -8.80 -1.76
N ALA A 74 -5.14 -8.55 -0.45
CA ALA A 74 -4.36 -7.43 0.11
C ALA A 74 -2.84 -7.57 -0.11
N THR A 75 -2.34 -8.81 -0.24
CA THR A 75 -0.91 -9.11 -0.42
C THR A 75 -0.45 -9.13 -1.88
N LYS A 76 -1.37 -9.18 -2.85
CA LYS A 76 -1.01 -9.15 -4.26
C LYS A 76 -0.53 -7.74 -4.63
N PRO A 77 0.61 -7.60 -5.33
CA PRO A 77 1.01 -6.30 -5.85
C PRO A 77 -0.07 -5.80 -6.83
N LEU A 78 -0.33 -4.50 -6.77
CA LEU A 78 -1.23 -3.83 -7.72
C LEU A 78 -0.76 -4.12 -9.17
N PRO A 79 -1.66 -4.17 -10.15
CA PRO A 79 -1.28 -4.34 -11.56
C PRO A 79 -0.28 -3.26 -12.00
N ASP A 80 0.64 -3.63 -12.88
CA ASP A 80 1.79 -2.79 -13.25
C ASP A 80 1.36 -1.44 -13.82
N ASP A 81 0.32 -1.39 -14.65
CA ASP A 81 -0.24 -0.16 -15.22
C ASP A 81 -0.64 0.85 -14.12
N VAL A 82 -1.27 0.36 -13.05
CA VAL A 82 -1.66 1.20 -11.91
C VAL A 82 -0.40 1.67 -11.19
N GLN A 83 0.60 0.82 -11.00
CA GLN A 83 1.85 1.24 -10.36
C GLN A 83 2.56 2.35 -11.14
N GLU A 84 2.55 2.31 -12.47
CA GLU A 84 3.15 3.35 -13.31
C GLU A 84 2.44 4.69 -13.15
N THR A 85 1.11 4.69 -13.20
CA THR A 85 0.34 5.93 -12.95
C THR A 85 0.60 6.48 -11.55
N LEU A 86 0.74 5.63 -10.53
CA LEU A 86 1.08 6.08 -9.18
C LEU A 86 2.48 6.70 -9.09
N ARG A 87 3.46 6.22 -9.87
CA ARG A 87 4.85 6.75 -9.87
C ARG A 87 4.93 8.17 -10.42
N THR A 88 4.03 8.57 -11.33
CA THR A 88 4.01 9.93 -11.89
C THR A 88 3.45 10.97 -10.89
N LEU A 89 2.60 10.53 -9.96
CA LEU A 89 1.98 11.39 -8.95
C LEU A 89 2.99 11.97 -7.97
N GLN A 90 2.73 13.20 -7.54
CA GLN A 90 3.57 13.90 -6.58
C GLN A 90 3.28 13.46 -5.15
N ILE A 91 4.35 13.17 -4.41
CA ILE A 91 4.25 12.72 -3.02
C ILE A 91 4.29 13.91 -2.05
N LEU A 92 3.36 13.89 -1.10
CA LEU A 92 3.32 14.74 0.08
C LEU A 92 3.31 13.87 1.34
N TYR A 93 4.10 14.27 2.34
CA TYR A 93 4.10 13.68 3.67
C TYR A 93 3.71 14.74 4.71
N PRO A 94 3.09 14.36 5.84
CA PRO A 94 2.73 15.29 6.90
C PRO A 94 3.93 16.07 7.45
N CYS A 95 5.10 15.43 7.60
CA CYS A 95 6.33 16.03 8.10
C CYS A 95 6.80 17.25 7.30
N TYR A 96 6.34 17.42 6.06
CA TYR A 96 6.67 18.58 5.22
C TYR A 96 6.09 19.89 5.78
N PHE A 97 5.00 19.80 6.54
CA PHE A 97 4.25 20.91 7.10
C PHE A 97 4.48 21.11 8.61
N ASP A 98 5.33 20.28 9.20
CA ASP A 98 5.56 20.26 10.64
C ASP A 98 6.45 21.43 11.10
N LYS A 99 5.96 22.21 12.05
CA LYS A 99 6.63 23.38 12.64
C LYS A 99 7.79 22.99 13.57
N ASN A 100 7.71 21.84 14.21
CA ASN A 100 8.69 21.36 15.19
C ASN A 100 9.96 20.80 14.53
N ARG A 101 9.86 20.41 13.26
CA ARG A 101 10.96 19.89 12.45
C ARG A 101 11.72 20.98 11.72
N SER A 102 13.03 20.82 11.59
CA SER A 102 13.88 21.66 10.75
C SER A 102 13.76 21.29 9.26
N ARG A 103 14.40 22.06 8.37
CA ARG A 103 14.44 21.73 6.93
C ARG A 103 15.24 20.45 6.63
N GLN A 104 16.25 20.15 7.45
CA GLN A 104 17.04 18.92 7.33
C GLN A 104 16.25 17.69 7.82
N GLU A 105 15.33 17.91 8.75
CA GLU A 105 14.48 16.88 9.38
C GLU A 105 13.16 16.63 8.64
N GLY A 106 12.98 17.25 7.46
CA GLY A 106 11.86 16.96 6.56
C GLY A 106 10.97 18.14 6.22
N ARG A 107 10.96 19.22 7.01
CA ARG A 107 10.07 20.38 6.76
C ARG A 107 10.40 21.02 5.40
N ARG A 108 9.38 21.23 4.57
CA ARG A 108 9.51 21.83 3.22
C ARG A 108 8.93 23.23 3.12
N VAL A 109 8.04 23.63 4.03
CA VAL A 109 7.45 24.97 4.07
C VAL A 109 8.20 25.92 5.01
N SER A 110 7.89 27.22 4.95
CA SER A 110 8.44 28.21 5.90
C SER A 110 7.92 27.93 7.31
N LYS A 111 8.72 28.24 8.34
CA LYS A 111 8.34 28.02 9.74
C LYS A 111 7.07 28.78 10.11
N GLU A 112 6.88 29.95 9.51
CA GLU A 112 5.68 30.76 9.69
C GLU A 112 4.43 30.05 9.19
N LEU A 113 4.47 29.37 8.04
CA LEU A 113 3.33 28.66 7.47
C LEU A 113 3.12 27.26 8.06
N ALA A 114 4.14 26.71 8.70
CA ALA A 114 4.09 25.37 9.29
C ALA A 114 3.12 25.29 10.48
N VAL A 115 2.56 24.11 10.71
CA VAL A 115 1.56 23.80 11.74
C VAL A 115 2.10 22.73 12.68
N GLU A 116 1.56 22.66 13.89
CA GLU A 116 1.93 21.65 14.89
C GLU A 116 1.13 20.36 14.65
N ASN A 117 1.77 19.21 14.78
CA ASN A 117 1.17 17.88 14.60
C ASN A 117 0.36 17.69 13.29
N PRO A 118 0.92 17.99 12.09
CA PRO A 118 0.17 17.81 10.84
C PRO A 118 -0.26 16.35 10.64
N LEU A 119 -1.52 16.13 10.26
CA LEU A 119 -2.06 14.81 9.94
C LEU A 119 -2.28 14.67 8.43
N ALA A 120 -2.03 13.47 7.89
CA ALA A 120 -2.19 13.19 6.46
C ALA A 120 -3.63 13.42 5.97
N GLN A 121 -4.63 13.09 6.80
CA GLN A 121 -6.02 13.31 6.44
C GLN A 121 -6.36 14.78 6.19
N THR A 122 -5.96 15.69 7.08
CA THR A 122 -6.14 17.13 6.88
C THR A 122 -5.40 17.65 5.65
N VAL A 123 -4.24 17.06 5.31
CA VAL A 123 -3.54 17.40 4.06
C VAL A 123 -4.33 16.92 2.84
N GLN A 124 -4.98 15.75 2.92
CA GLN A 124 -5.84 15.25 1.86
C GLN A 124 -7.08 16.16 1.69
N GLU A 125 -7.74 16.53 2.79
CA GLU A 125 -8.87 17.49 2.79
C GLU A 125 -8.47 18.82 2.15
N ALA A 126 -7.27 19.33 2.45
CA ALA A 126 -6.73 20.53 1.82
C ALA A 126 -6.57 20.35 0.29
N CYS A 127 -6.02 19.24 -0.16
CA CYS A 127 -5.85 18.98 -1.59
C CYS A 127 -7.20 18.80 -2.30
N ASN A 128 -8.17 18.15 -1.65
CA ASN A 128 -9.53 17.99 -2.17
C ASN A 128 -10.23 19.36 -2.30
N SER A 129 -10.00 20.28 -1.36
CA SER A 129 -10.52 21.66 -1.45
C SER A 129 -9.96 22.45 -2.64
N LEU A 130 -8.79 22.05 -3.17
CA LEU A 130 -8.16 22.63 -4.36
C LEU A 130 -8.56 21.91 -5.66
N HIS A 131 -9.52 20.98 -5.58
CA HIS A 131 -10.00 20.15 -6.68
C HIS A 131 -8.90 19.31 -7.34
N LEU A 132 -7.93 18.84 -6.55
CA LEU A 132 -6.89 17.93 -7.03
C LEU A 132 -7.27 16.48 -6.76
N ILE A 133 -6.95 15.61 -7.72
CA ILE A 133 -7.06 14.16 -7.54
C ILE A 133 -5.99 13.72 -6.55
N THR A 134 -6.41 13.09 -5.46
CA THR A 134 -5.52 12.59 -4.42
C THR A 134 -5.79 11.14 -4.05
N MET A 135 -4.71 10.44 -3.68
CA MET A 135 -4.77 9.10 -3.13
C MET A 135 -4.05 9.09 -1.79
N HIS A 136 -4.72 8.57 -0.76
CA HIS A 136 -4.22 8.52 0.60
C HIS A 136 -3.78 7.10 0.97
N GLU A 137 -2.47 6.95 1.18
CA GLU A 137 -1.86 5.72 1.65
C GLU A 137 -1.62 5.84 3.16
N ALA A 138 -2.64 5.47 3.95
CA ALA A 138 -2.66 5.70 5.40
C ALA A 138 -1.51 4.99 6.14
N THR A 139 -1.05 3.84 5.66
CA THR A 139 -0.04 3.01 6.35
C THR A 139 1.40 3.40 6.07
N LYS A 140 1.67 4.19 5.03
CA LYS A 140 3.04 4.53 4.61
C LYS A 140 3.58 5.70 5.41
N THR A 141 4.82 5.57 5.88
CA THR A 141 5.49 6.59 6.70
C THR A 141 6.65 7.24 5.96
N HIS A 142 7.07 8.42 6.41
CA HIS A 142 8.32 9.03 5.98
C HIS A 142 9.47 8.49 6.86
N PRO A 143 10.67 8.18 6.33
CA PRO A 143 11.76 7.61 7.13
C PRO A 143 12.18 8.47 8.34
N GLN A 144 12.12 9.80 8.19
CA GLN A 144 12.43 10.74 9.28
C GLN A 144 11.25 10.99 10.25
N ASP A 145 10.05 10.51 9.92
CA ASP A 145 8.82 10.68 10.70
C ASP A 145 8.01 9.38 10.70
N TRP A 146 8.61 8.33 11.26
CA TRP A 146 8.05 6.99 11.30
C TRP A 146 6.82 6.87 12.22
N GLY A 147 6.71 7.77 13.21
CA GLY A 147 5.61 7.81 14.17
C GLY A 147 4.29 8.38 13.65
N ASN A 148 4.32 9.13 12.55
CA ASN A 148 3.16 9.79 11.98
C ASN A 148 2.88 9.23 10.57
N PRO A 149 2.16 8.09 10.46
CA PRO A 149 1.88 7.45 9.19
C PRO A 149 0.90 8.27 8.34
N GLY A 150 1.09 8.15 7.03
CA GLY A 150 0.26 8.76 6.01
C GLY A 150 1.12 9.33 4.88
N ARG A 151 0.87 8.85 3.66
CA ARG A 151 1.46 9.37 2.43
C ARG A 151 0.35 9.75 1.47
N ILE A 152 0.48 10.91 0.85
CA ILE A 152 -0.53 11.41 -0.08
C ILE A 152 0.12 11.55 -1.43
N ARG A 153 -0.50 10.93 -2.43
CA ARG A 153 -0.16 11.14 -3.83
C ARG A 153 -1.13 12.13 -4.43
N VAL A 154 -0.61 13.10 -5.17
CA VAL A 154 -1.39 14.20 -5.75
C VAL A 154 -1.04 14.34 -7.23
N LEU A 155 -2.05 14.41 -8.08
CA LEU A 155 -1.88 14.78 -9.48
C LEU A 155 -1.78 16.30 -9.58
N ILE A 156 -0.59 16.83 -9.89
CA ILE A 156 -0.40 18.28 -10.07
C ILE A 156 -0.43 18.65 -11.56
N LYS A 157 0.13 17.79 -12.40
CA LYS A 157 0.17 17.98 -13.84
C LYS A 157 -0.21 16.69 -14.54
N GLU A 158 -1.00 16.82 -15.59
CA GLU A 158 -1.42 15.75 -16.48
C GLU A 158 -1.01 16.17 -17.88
N ASP A 159 -0.17 15.37 -18.56
CA ASP A 159 0.37 15.66 -19.89
C ASP A 159 0.98 17.06 -20.05
N GLY A 160 1.67 17.53 -19.00
CA GLY A 160 2.33 18.83 -18.97
C GLY A 160 1.41 20.02 -18.66
N LYS A 161 0.09 19.83 -18.58
CA LYS A 161 -0.88 20.86 -18.18
C LYS A 161 -1.15 20.78 -16.67
N PRO A 162 -1.40 21.91 -15.99
CA PRO A 162 -1.78 21.89 -14.57
C PRO A 162 -3.15 21.22 -14.39
N ALA A 163 -3.26 20.33 -13.41
CA ALA A 163 -4.49 19.59 -13.11
C ALA A 163 -5.57 20.47 -12.48
N SER A 164 -5.19 21.58 -11.83
CA SER A 164 -6.11 22.58 -11.28
C SER A 164 -5.61 23.98 -11.58
N VAL A 165 -6.54 24.90 -11.87
CA VAL A 165 -6.23 26.32 -12.11
C VAL A 165 -5.66 27.00 -10.86
N LEU A 166 -5.96 26.46 -9.68
CA LEU A 166 -5.50 27.02 -8.40
C LEU A 166 -4.03 26.69 -8.10
N VAL A 167 -3.44 25.70 -8.78
CA VAL A 167 -2.13 25.14 -8.43
C VAL A 167 -1.26 24.96 -9.66
N ASP A 168 -0.17 25.73 -9.74
CA ASP A 168 0.77 25.63 -10.86
C ASP A 168 1.88 24.60 -10.60
N ASN A 169 2.46 24.66 -9.40
CA ASN A 169 3.70 23.99 -9.05
C ASN A 169 3.60 23.32 -7.68
N LYS A 170 4.41 22.28 -7.45
CA LYS A 170 4.48 21.58 -6.16
C LYS A 170 4.74 22.50 -4.97
N ARG A 171 5.59 23.52 -5.15
CA ARG A 171 5.86 24.52 -4.11
C ARG A 171 4.64 25.39 -3.80
N HIS A 172 3.88 25.75 -4.84
CA HIS A 172 2.64 26.52 -4.69
C HIS A 172 1.61 25.68 -3.92
N LEU A 173 1.43 24.41 -4.31
CA LEU A 173 0.58 23.45 -3.61
C LEU A 173 0.93 23.38 -2.12
N MET A 174 2.19 23.15 -1.78
CA MET A 174 2.62 23.05 -0.37
C MET A 174 2.29 24.31 0.43
N ASN A 175 2.46 25.50 -0.15
CA ASN A 175 2.12 26.74 0.54
C ASN A 175 0.60 26.90 0.73
N GLN A 176 -0.22 26.50 -0.24
CA GLN A 176 -1.69 26.54 -0.11
C GLN A 176 -2.19 25.53 0.93
N VAL A 177 -1.69 24.30 0.90
CA VAL A 177 -1.97 23.28 1.91
C VAL A 177 -1.59 23.79 3.30
N ALA A 178 -0.41 24.39 3.46
CA ALA A 178 0.01 24.94 4.75
C ALA A 178 -0.93 26.04 5.28
N LYS A 179 -1.45 26.90 4.38
CA LYS A 179 -2.47 27.90 4.75
C LYS A 179 -3.78 27.25 5.20
N TYR A 180 -4.22 26.19 4.51
CA TYR A 180 -5.42 25.44 4.89
C TYR A 180 -5.26 24.73 6.24
N LEU A 181 -4.09 24.14 6.50
CA LEU A 181 -3.80 23.48 7.77
C LEU A 181 -3.81 24.46 8.95
N LYS A 182 -3.43 25.73 8.72
CA LYS A 182 -3.53 26.76 9.76
C LYS A 182 -4.96 27.13 10.12
N SER A 183 -5.88 27.11 9.16
CA SER A 183 -7.29 27.36 9.46
C SER A 183 -7.98 26.13 10.06
N HIS A 184 -7.41 24.94 9.88
CA HIS A 184 -7.92 23.67 10.38
C HIS A 184 -6.87 23.00 11.29
N GLU A 185 -6.65 23.62 12.45
CA GLU A 185 -5.66 23.13 13.41
C GLU A 185 -5.98 21.72 13.91
N THR A 186 -4.94 20.97 14.24
CA THR A 186 -5.02 19.56 14.56
C THR A 186 -5.59 19.37 15.97
N THR A 187 -6.78 18.80 16.04
CA THR A 187 -7.47 18.47 17.30
C THR A 187 -7.40 16.97 17.55
N LEU A 188 -7.49 16.52 18.81
CA LEU A 188 -7.55 15.10 19.17
C LEU A 188 -8.68 14.34 18.45
N GLU A 189 -9.78 15.02 18.13
CA GLU A 189 -10.88 14.43 17.37
C GLU A 189 -10.52 14.18 15.90
N ALA A 190 -9.61 14.98 15.32
CA ALA A 190 -9.19 14.83 13.94
C ALA A 190 -8.43 13.53 13.71
N SER A 191 -7.72 12.99 14.71
CA SER A 191 -7.03 11.70 14.58
C SER A 191 -8.01 10.53 14.44
N LYS A 192 -9.26 10.65 14.94
CA LYS A 192 -10.31 9.62 14.79
C LYS A 192 -10.79 9.48 13.36
N LYS A 193 -10.69 10.55 12.55
CA LYS A 193 -11.23 10.53 11.20
C LYS A 193 -10.40 9.63 10.26
N THR A 194 -9.18 9.26 10.64
CA THR A 194 -8.23 8.53 9.77
C THR A 194 -8.44 7.02 9.78
N VAL A 195 -9.49 6.56 10.49
CA VAL A 195 -9.68 5.15 10.80
C VAL A 195 -10.10 4.33 9.57
N LEU A 196 -9.15 3.52 9.08
CA LEU A 196 -9.36 2.51 8.05
C LEU A 196 -10.13 1.29 8.57
N VAL A 197 -10.04 0.99 9.87
CA VAL A 197 -10.59 -0.22 10.49
C VAL A 197 -11.72 0.13 11.46
N PRO A 198 -12.98 -0.30 11.22
CA PRO A 198 -14.12 0.05 12.07
C PRO A 198 -13.92 -0.19 13.58
N GLU A 199 -13.11 -1.18 13.95
CA GLU A 199 -12.80 -1.52 15.34
C GLU A 199 -12.04 -0.42 16.10
N LEU A 200 -11.12 0.28 15.42
CA LEU A 200 -10.30 1.33 16.02
C LEU A 200 -11.10 2.59 16.38
N ARG A 201 -12.34 2.72 15.88
CA ARG A 201 -13.23 3.87 16.20
C ARG A 201 -13.63 3.93 17.68
N LYS A 202 -13.56 2.79 18.38
CA LYS A 202 -13.88 2.69 19.82
C LYS A 202 -12.75 3.20 20.71
N ILE A 203 -11.53 3.31 20.17
CA ILE A 203 -10.35 3.75 20.93
C ILE A 203 -10.42 5.26 21.13
N THR A 204 -10.16 5.70 22.36
CA THR A 204 -10.07 7.11 22.67
C THR A 204 -8.71 7.65 22.24
N PRO A 205 -8.66 8.71 21.40
CA PRO A 205 -7.39 9.31 21.02
C PRO A 205 -6.75 9.95 22.25
N GLN A 206 -5.49 9.64 22.46
CA GLN A 206 -4.68 10.19 23.54
C GLN A 206 -3.44 10.87 22.97
N GLU A 207 -2.94 11.86 23.71
CA GLU A 207 -1.62 12.43 23.43
C GLU A 207 -0.55 11.46 23.89
N ILE A 208 0.49 11.34 23.07
CA ILE A 208 1.60 10.44 23.34
C ILE A 208 2.73 11.22 24.01
N PRO A 209 3.39 10.66 25.05
CA PRO A 209 4.60 11.26 25.60
C PRO A 209 5.70 11.28 24.52
N VAL A 210 6.39 12.40 24.34
CA VAL A 210 7.49 12.49 23.38
C VAL A 210 8.80 12.05 24.07
N PRO A 211 9.53 11.04 23.56
CA PRO A 211 10.78 10.61 24.16
C PRO A 211 11.82 11.73 24.14
N LYS A 212 12.67 11.80 25.17
CA LYS A 212 13.69 12.84 25.27
C LYS A 212 14.66 12.74 24.08
N GLY A 213 14.86 13.85 23.36
CA GLY A 213 15.79 13.94 22.23
C GLY A 213 15.20 13.57 20.87
N LEU A 214 14.02 12.93 20.81
CA LEU A 214 13.30 12.68 19.57
C LEU A 214 12.29 13.80 19.32
N LYS A 215 12.33 14.39 18.12
CA LYS A 215 11.33 15.37 17.67
C LYS A 215 10.17 14.63 17.01
N MET A 216 9.15 14.31 17.80
CA MET A 216 7.93 13.65 17.32
C MET A 216 6.69 14.46 17.67
N ASN A 217 5.61 14.18 16.93
CA ASN A 217 4.30 14.78 17.14
C ASN A 217 3.62 14.14 18.36
N LYS A 218 2.89 14.95 19.12
CA LYS A 218 2.09 14.49 20.28
C LYS A 218 0.80 13.82 19.84
N ILE A 219 0.23 14.33 18.74
CA ILE A 219 -0.99 13.83 18.11
C ILE A 219 -0.60 13.16 16.81
N VAL A 220 -0.96 11.89 16.68
CA VAL A 220 -0.74 11.06 15.49
C VAL A 220 -2.05 10.30 15.18
N PRO A 221 -2.17 9.65 14.01
CA PRO A 221 -3.34 8.84 13.65
C PRO A 221 -3.51 7.59 14.52
N LEU A 222 -4.77 7.13 14.69
CA LEU A 222 -5.15 5.95 15.51
C LEU A 222 -4.51 4.64 15.07
N HIS A 223 -4.23 4.48 13.78
CA HIS A 223 -3.55 3.31 13.25
C HIS A 223 -2.02 3.44 13.29
N SER A 224 -1.48 4.48 13.92
CA SER A 224 -0.04 4.59 14.12
C SER A 224 0.46 3.56 15.13
N PRO A 225 1.68 3.04 14.95
CA PRO A 225 2.27 2.11 15.91
C PRO A 225 2.46 2.73 17.29
N LEU A 226 2.51 4.07 17.37
CA LEU A 226 2.72 4.79 18.62
C LEU A 226 1.46 4.93 19.49
N GLN A 227 0.26 4.95 18.89
CA GLN A 227 -0.99 4.99 19.67
C GLN A 227 -1.42 3.61 20.15
N LEU A 228 -0.94 2.57 19.50
CA LEU A 228 -1.12 1.18 19.92
C LEU A 228 -0.18 0.88 21.11
N ASN A 229 -0.38 1.61 22.23
CA ASN A 229 0.29 1.41 23.53
C ASN A 229 0.12 -0.02 24.10
N THR A 230 -0.66 -0.87 23.43
CA THR A 230 -0.83 -2.30 23.69
C THR A 230 0.37 -3.14 23.25
N ASP A 231 1.16 -2.68 22.29
CA ASP A 231 2.29 -3.46 21.79
C ASP A 231 3.50 -3.31 22.72
N PRO A 232 3.95 -4.40 23.39
CA PRO A 232 5.04 -4.34 24.37
C PRO A 232 6.36 -3.81 23.79
N MET A 233 6.52 -3.88 22.46
CA MET A 233 7.69 -3.37 21.74
C MET A 233 7.78 -1.85 21.71
N PHE A 234 6.64 -1.12 21.66
CA PHE A 234 6.63 0.35 21.63
C PHE A 234 6.59 0.97 23.02
N LYS A 235 6.16 0.21 24.03
CA LYS A 235 6.15 0.64 25.43
C LYS A 235 7.56 0.99 25.95
N SER A 236 8.59 0.25 25.52
CA SER A 236 9.99 0.48 25.91
C SER A 236 10.59 1.79 25.38
N ILE A 237 9.95 2.43 24.39
CA ILE A 237 10.42 3.72 23.84
C ILE A 237 10.18 4.88 24.83
N TYR A 238 9.26 4.68 25.78
CA TYR A 238 8.83 5.70 26.73
C TYR A 238 9.29 5.46 28.18
N GLU A 239 9.77 4.25 28.48
CA GLU A 239 10.39 3.87 29.77
C GLU A 239 11.88 4.27 29.80
#